data_AF-A0A953M852-F1
#
_entry.id   AF-A0A953M852-F1
#
_cell.length_a   1.000
_cell.length_b   1.000
_cell.length_c   1.000
_cell.angle_alpha   90.00
_cell.angle_beta   90.00
_cell.angle_gamma   90.00
#
_symmetry.space_group_name_H-M   'P 1'
#
loop_
_entity.id
_entity.type
_entity.pdbx_description
1 polymer ?
#
loop_
_entity_poly.entity_id
_entity_poly.type
_entity_poly.pdbx_seq_one_letter_code
_entity_poly.pdbx_strand_id
1 'polypeptide(L)'
;EWNGFRWTENEEGDGSADRAAEVATRGAWIGELARYTKALDPKRLVINPVIGENRGGGVARSLFYSRDFDVLMPHFYTLANEEPINNPSSDRAFQAAVEQARTTAMWMNMTHDRKPILNGEWGPARESWVLGTTYYTDQTYREGTYPDTYGEFTLAEDEDLYSAVVWAGLASGQFGTGLRMGADLLNFITGVNENNNTLIQGFILSDNMRATQELIALWGSTSSIGFDFRAYSPDSLIGRLRASSASGHTLHAYGAADASQGVVYVLQDRDARAGTVTDGLVSVAGLSADTLYDIEIWHTDVGTTGPASVIRGVFSTDGSLEIALPEFEQGVILRFRAAQADVQPEQVAAIRAGGMTISFTRGNDGQPVAIIFNSATDQTTTADISSLTNFRGRAVDMTPYRTPDGLAHLAVTDERRHLWVFHGDLATGDWTARDLT
;
A
#
# COMPACT_ATOMS: atom_id res chain seq x y z
N GLU A 1 -23.50 9.10 9.67
CA GLU A 1 -23.95 9.93 8.54
C GLU A 1 -24.80 11.14 8.95
N TRP A 2 -24.74 11.62 10.20
CA TRP A 2 -25.54 12.77 10.67
C TRP A 2 -25.15 14.11 10.03
N ASN A 3 -24.16 14.11 9.14
CA ASN A 3 -23.67 15.25 8.37
C ASN A 3 -24.05 15.21 6.89
N GLY A 4 -24.78 14.18 6.44
CA GLY A 4 -25.27 14.12 5.06
C GLY A 4 -26.10 15.36 4.78
N PHE A 5 -25.71 16.13 3.76
CA PHE A 5 -26.36 17.40 3.40
C PHE A 5 -27.88 17.26 3.22
N ARG A 6 -28.38 16.04 2.94
CA ARG A 6 -29.78 15.70 2.71
C ARG A 6 -30.60 15.34 3.96
N TRP A 7 -29.97 14.85 5.04
CA TRP A 7 -30.70 14.16 6.12
C TRP A 7 -31.14 15.05 7.28
N THR A 8 -30.65 16.29 7.30
CA THR A 8 -30.87 17.21 8.41
C THR A 8 -31.13 18.62 7.90
N GLU A 9 -31.67 18.78 6.70
CA GLU A 9 -32.33 20.04 6.36
C GLU A 9 -33.42 20.25 7.42
N ASN A 10 -33.18 21.18 8.36
CA ASN A 10 -34.24 21.62 9.24
C ASN A 10 -35.35 22.19 8.34
N GLU A 11 -36.63 21.97 8.68
CA GLU A 11 -37.72 22.71 8.03
C GLU A 11 -37.52 24.24 8.19
N GLU A 12 -36.76 24.69 9.20
CA GLU A 12 -36.33 26.08 9.39
C GLU A 12 -35.09 26.47 8.55
N GLY A 13 -34.70 25.67 7.55
CA GLY A 13 -33.71 26.04 6.55
C GLY A 13 -34.21 27.21 5.70
N ASP A 14 -34.24 28.40 6.28
CA ASP A 14 -34.81 29.64 5.73
C ASP A 14 -34.01 30.23 4.55
N GLY A 15 -33.03 29.49 4.04
CA GLY A 15 -32.14 29.93 2.97
C GLY A 15 -31.18 31.04 3.39
N SER A 16 -31.01 31.31 4.69
CA SER A 16 -30.09 32.35 5.16
C SER A 16 -28.62 31.99 4.97
N ALA A 17 -27.79 33.03 4.83
CA ALA A 17 -26.35 32.93 4.64
C ALA A 17 -25.58 32.44 5.90
N ASP A 18 -26.26 32.16 7.01
CA ASP A 18 -25.64 31.83 8.31
C ASP A 18 -25.57 30.33 8.63
N ARG A 19 -25.48 29.49 7.59
CA ARG A 19 -25.22 28.04 7.72
C ARG A 19 -23.98 27.71 8.57
N ALA A 20 -23.05 28.64 8.74
CA ALA A 20 -21.87 28.47 9.57
C ALA A 20 -22.22 28.23 11.05
N ALA A 21 -23.20 28.93 11.60
CA ALA A 21 -23.61 28.81 13.00
C ALA A 21 -24.31 27.46 13.28
N GLU A 22 -25.21 27.05 12.39
CA GLU A 22 -25.87 25.73 12.44
C GLU A 22 -24.83 24.61 12.41
N VAL A 23 -23.92 24.68 11.46
CA VAL A 23 -22.87 23.69 11.23
C VAL A 23 -21.89 23.61 12.42
N ALA A 24 -21.59 24.74 13.07
CA ALA A 24 -20.81 24.76 14.31
C ALA A 24 -21.55 24.13 15.50
N THR A 25 -22.84 24.44 15.65
CA THR A 25 -23.70 23.89 16.71
C THR A 25 -23.79 22.36 16.60
N ARG A 26 -23.95 21.84 15.38
CA ARG A 26 -23.94 20.39 15.11
C ARG A 26 -22.62 19.74 15.48
N GLY A 27 -21.50 20.36 15.12
CA GLY A 27 -20.17 19.88 15.50
C GLY A 27 -20.00 19.78 17.02
N ALA A 28 -20.50 20.78 17.76
CA ALA A 28 -20.48 20.77 19.23
C ALA A 28 -21.35 19.64 19.82
N TRP A 29 -22.58 19.48 19.33
CA TRP A 29 -23.49 18.43 19.79
C TRP A 29 -22.95 17.02 19.51
N ILE A 30 -22.43 16.78 18.31
CA ILE A 30 -21.81 15.49 17.93
C ILE A 30 -20.58 15.20 18.83
N GLY A 31 -19.76 16.21 19.14
CA GLY A 31 -18.64 16.07 20.07
C GLY A 31 -19.08 15.76 21.51
N GLU A 32 -20.16 16.38 22.00
CA GLU A 32 -20.75 16.06 23.31
C GLU A 32 -21.29 14.63 23.37
N LEU A 33 -21.99 14.19 22.33
CA LEU A 33 -22.48 12.82 22.23
C LEU A 33 -21.33 11.80 22.22
N ALA A 34 -20.25 12.09 21.50
CA ALA A 34 -19.05 11.26 21.50
C ALA A 34 -18.40 11.17 22.89
N ARG A 35 -18.25 12.31 23.59
CA ARG A 35 -17.73 12.35 24.97
C ARG A 35 -18.60 11.58 25.95
N TYR A 36 -19.92 11.76 25.86
CA TYR A 36 -20.87 11.04 26.69
C TYR A 36 -20.79 9.52 26.44
N THR A 37 -20.71 9.11 25.18
CA THR A 37 -20.55 7.70 24.81
C THR A 37 -19.27 7.12 25.38
N LYS A 38 -18.13 7.81 25.25
CA LYS A 38 -16.86 7.38 25.85
C LYS A 38 -16.88 7.34 27.38
N ALA A 39 -17.62 8.24 28.03
CA ALA A 39 -17.77 8.22 29.48
C ALA A 39 -18.56 6.99 29.98
N LEU A 40 -19.54 6.53 29.20
CA LEU A 40 -20.31 5.31 29.50
C LEU A 40 -19.55 4.03 29.14
N ASP A 41 -18.83 4.01 28.02
CA ASP A 41 -18.08 2.86 27.53
C ASP A 41 -16.70 3.26 26.98
N PRO A 42 -15.69 3.44 27.87
CA PRO A 42 -14.38 3.90 27.45
C PRO A 42 -13.56 2.83 26.70
N LYS A 43 -14.08 1.62 26.53
CA LYS A 43 -13.38 0.50 25.88
C LYS A 43 -13.77 0.32 24.41
N ARG A 44 -14.76 1.06 23.90
CA ARG A 44 -15.20 0.99 22.51
C ARG A 44 -14.68 2.18 21.72
N LEU A 45 -14.35 1.91 20.46
CA LEU A 45 -14.02 2.95 19.49
C LEU A 45 -15.27 3.78 19.20
N VAL A 46 -15.12 5.10 19.19
CA VAL A 46 -16.14 6.04 18.74
C VAL A 46 -15.74 6.59 17.39
N ILE A 47 -16.61 6.34 16.41
CA ILE A 47 -16.38 6.68 15.00
C ILE A 47 -17.56 7.51 14.53
N ASN A 48 -17.29 8.56 13.77
CA ASN A 48 -18.34 9.32 13.09
C ASN A 48 -17.95 9.50 11.63
N PRO A 49 -18.70 8.88 10.69
CA PRO A 49 -18.42 9.05 9.28
C PRO A 49 -18.81 10.43 8.77
N VAL A 50 -18.15 10.87 7.70
CA VAL A 50 -18.44 12.13 6.98
C VAL A 50 -18.79 11.80 5.55
N ILE A 51 -20.01 12.15 5.13
CA ILE A 51 -20.37 12.12 3.72
C ILE A 51 -19.62 13.23 2.96
N GLY A 52 -18.92 12.84 1.89
CA GLY A 52 -18.29 13.71 0.92
C GLY A 52 -16.87 14.14 1.29
N GLU A 53 -16.12 14.55 0.26
CA GLU A 53 -14.73 15.00 0.37
C GLU A 53 -14.56 16.37 1.06
N ASN A 54 -15.68 17.08 1.28
CA ASN A 54 -15.67 18.47 1.73
C ASN A 54 -15.32 18.60 3.23
N ARG A 55 -14.11 19.08 3.46
CA ARG A 55 -13.47 19.31 4.78
C ARG A 55 -14.03 20.52 5.52
N GLY A 56 -14.74 21.40 4.82
CA GLY A 56 -15.26 22.67 5.36
C GLY A 56 -16.50 22.50 6.22
N GLY A 57 -17.17 21.34 6.15
CA GLY A 57 -18.31 21.03 7.01
C GLY A 57 -17.91 21.01 8.48
N GLY A 58 -18.76 21.56 9.35
CA GLY A 58 -18.51 21.65 10.80
C GLY A 58 -18.36 20.30 11.49
N VAL A 59 -18.94 19.24 10.91
CA VAL A 59 -18.69 17.87 11.37
C VAL A 59 -17.29 17.39 10.96
N ALA A 60 -16.84 17.68 9.73
CA ALA A 60 -15.45 17.41 9.34
C ALA A 60 -14.48 18.16 10.26
N ARG A 61 -14.72 19.46 10.53
CA ARG A 61 -13.94 20.22 11.51
C ARG A 61 -13.96 19.59 12.91
N SER A 62 -15.12 19.12 13.38
CA SER A 62 -15.22 18.46 14.68
C SER A 62 -14.39 17.17 14.71
N LEU A 63 -14.33 16.40 13.62
CA LEU A 63 -13.52 15.18 13.54
C LEU A 63 -12.03 15.46 13.46
N PHE A 64 -11.65 16.53 12.75
CA PHE A 64 -10.25 16.96 12.62
C PHE A 64 -9.66 17.50 13.92
N TYR A 65 -10.47 18.17 14.75
CA TYR A 65 -9.97 18.85 15.95
C TYR A 65 -10.35 18.18 17.27
N SER A 66 -11.38 17.33 17.30
CA SER A 66 -11.80 16.65 18.53
C SER A 66 -11.00 15.38 18.77
N ARG A 67 -10.59 15.12 20.02
CA ARG A 67 -10.03 13.83 20.48
C ARG A 67 -11.10 12.81 20.86
N ASP A 68 -12.38 13.16 20.68
CA ASP A 68 -13.51 12.33 21.11
C ASP A 68 -13.79 11.20 20.10
N PHE A 69 -13.27 11.30 18.88
CA PHE A 69 -13.34 10.26 17.85
C PHE A 69 -11.99 9.55 17.72
N ASP A 70 -12.02 8.22 17.61
CA ASP A 70 -10.81 7.39 17.55
C ASP A 70 -10.32 7.14 16.12
N VAL A 71 -11.22 7.24 15.14
CA VAL A 71 -10.95 6.94 13.73
C VAL A 71 -11.52 8.04 12.84
N LEU A 72 -10.77 8.39 11.80
CA LEU A 72 -11.25 9.23 10.70
C LEU A 72 -11.95 8.35 9.67
N MET A 73 -13.22 8.63 9.38
CA MET A 73 -14.00 7.79 8.48
C MET A 73 -14.75 8.59 7.41
N PRO A 74 -14.06 9.33 6.54
CA PRO A 74 -14.69 10.02 5.42
C PRO A 74 -15.22 9.04 4.36
N HIS A 75 -16.27 9.41 3.64
CA HIS A 75 -16.77 8.69 2.47
C HIS A 75 -16.11 9.27 1.22
N PHE A 76 -15.35 8.46 0.48
CA PHE A 76 -14.61 8.90 -0.72
C PHE A 76 -15.40 8.57 -1.99
N TYR A 77 -16.45 9.35 -2.23
CA TYR A 77 -17.13 9.41 -3.52
C TYR A 77 -16.35 10.35 -4.45
N THR A 78 -15.42 9.76 -5.20
CA THR A 78 -14.61 10.48 -6.18
C THR A 78 -15.29 10.34 -7.55
N LEU A 79 -15.04 11.24 -8.50
CA LEU A 79 -15.69 11.17 -9.81
C LEU A 79 -15.45 9.82 -10.49
N ALA A 80 -14.24 9.26 -10.38
CA ALA A 80 -13.89 8.00 -11.02
C ALA A 80 -14.55 6.77 -10.38
N ASN A 81 -14.94 6.81 -9.09
CA ASN A 81 -15.56 5.67 -8.41
C ASN A 81 -17.08 5.82 -8.17
N GLU A 82 -17.58 7.06 -8.12
CA GLU A 82 -19.00 7.37 -7.96
C GLU A 82 -19.74 7.24 -9.28
N GLU A 83 -19.09 7.59 -10.40
CA GLU A 83 -19.65 7.54 -11.75
C GLU A 83 -18.68 6.90 -12.76
N PRO A 84 -18.21 5.64 -12.52
CA PRO A 84 -17.22 5.00 -13.37
C PRO A 84 -17.65 4.88 -14.83
N ILE A 85 -18.95 4.81 -15.12
CA ILE A 85 -19.50 4.74 -16.49
C ILE A 85 -19.17 5.97 -17.34
N ASN A 86 -19.06 7.15 -16.73
CA ASN A 86 -18.75 8.41 -17.41
C ASN A 86 -17.28 8.81 -17.28
N ASN A 87 -16.45 7.95 -16.68
CA ASN A 87 -15.00 8.08 -16.75
C ASN A 87 -14.57 8.02 -18.24
N PRO A 88 -13.79 8.96 -18.77
CA PRO A 88 -13.32 8.86 -20.16
C PRO A 88 -12.25 7.77 -20.36
N SER A 89 -11.70 7.23 -19.26
CA SER A 89 -10.71 6.16 -19.26
C SER A 89 -11.28 4.83 -19.77
N SER A 90 -10.49 4.08 -20.54
CA SER A 90 -10.84 2.69 -20.89
C SER A 90 -10.53 1.71 -19.74
N ASP A 91 -9.58 2.05 -18.87
CA ASP A 91 -9.26 1.37 -17.62
C ASP A 91 -9.89 2.13 -16.45
N ARG A 92 -11.06 1.66 -16.02
CA ARG A 92 -11.85 2.32 -14.97
C ARG A 92 -11.13 2.33 -13.61
N ALA A 93 -10.16 1.46 -13.41
CA ALA A 93 -9.53 1.23 -12.11
C ALA A 93 -8.46 2.29 -11.76
N PHE A 94 -7.65 2.73 -12.74
CA PHE A 94 -6.45 3.53 -12.41
C PHE A 94 -6.81 4.89 -11.82
N GLN A 95 -7.74 5.64 -12.44
CA GLN A 95 -8.09 6.98 -11.98
C GLN A 95 -8.75 6.94 -10.60
N ALA A 96 -9.59 5.93 -10.35
CA ALA A 96 -10.20 5.69 -9.05
C ALA A 96 -9.12 5.43 -7.96
N ALA A 97 -8.09 4.65 -8.27
CA ALA A 97 -6.96 4.43 -7.37
C ALA A 97 -6.15 5.70 -7.11
N VAL A 98 -5.89 6.51 -8.15
CA VAL A 98 -5.20 7.81 -8.02
C VAL A 98 -5.94 8.75 -7.09
N GLU A 99 -7.25 8.90 -7.30
CA GLU A 99 -8.11 9.77 -6.49
C GLU A 99 -8.20 9.27 -5.04
N GLN A 100 -8.39 7.96 -4.85
CA GLN A 100 -8.41 7.33 -3.54
C GLN A 100 -7.12 7.57 -2.74
N ALA A 101 -5.96 7.35 -3.37
CA ALA A 101 -4.66 7.52 -2.74
C ALA A 101 -4.40 8.99 -2.36
N ARG A 102 -4.67 9.92 -3.28
CA ARG A 102 -4.52 11.36 -3.05
C ARG A 102 -5.41 11.84 -1.91
N THR A 103 -6.68 11.45 -1.92
CA THR A 103 -7.64 11.84 -0.89
C THR A 103 -7.25 11.24 0.46
N THR A 104 -6.83 9.97 0.52
CA THR A 104 -6.31 9.35 1.75
C THR A 104 -5.12 10.11 2.32
N ALA A 105 -4.07 10.31 1.52
CA ALA A 105 -2.85 10.98 1.95
C ALA A 105 -3.10 12.41 2.43
N MET A 106 -4.00 13.11 1.73
CA MET A 106 -4.46 14.43 2.12
C MET A 106 -5.13 14.41 3.49
N TRP A 107 -6.10 13.51 3.73
CA TRP A 107 -6.78 13.40 5.03
C TRP A 107 -5.81 13.06 6.16
N MET A 108 -4.87 12.14 5.95
CA MET A 108 -3.85 11.80 6.94
C MET A 108 -2.99 13.01 7.34
N ASN A 109 -2.54 13.79 6.36
CA ASN A 109 -1.63 14.92 6.58
C ASN A 109 -2.30 16.17 7.18
N MET A 110 -3.62 16.24 7.20
CA MET A 110 -4.35 17.39 7.75
C MET A 110 -4.71 17.24 9.23
N THR A 111 -4.63 16.03 9.76
CA THR A 111 -5.05 15.77 11.15
C THR A 111 -3.89 16.04 12.09
N HIS A 112 -4.14 16.82 13.15
CA HIS A 112 -3.09 17.16 14.10
C HIS A 112 -2.56 15.92 14.84
N ASP A 113 -3.40 14.90 15.02
CA ASP A 113 -3.13 13.73 15.85
C ASP A 113 -2.94 12.43 15.05
N ARG A 114 -2.84 12.51 13.71
CA ARG A 114 -2.51 11.37 12.83
C ARG A 114 -3.32 10.11 13.14
N LYS A 115 -4.61 10.27 13.41
CA LYS A 115 -5.50 9.15 13.73
C LYS A 115 -5.54 8.13 12.59
N PRO A 116 -5.81 6.85 12.91
CA PRO A 116 -6.15 5.86 11.89
C PRO A 116 -7.29 6.37 11.01
N ILE A 117 -7.17 6.12 9.71
CA ILE A 117 -8.16 6.48 8.70
C ILE A 117 -8.69 5.24 8.00
N LEU A 118 -9.98 5.25 7.70
CA LEU A 118 -10.64 4.26 6.85
C LEU A 118 -11.61 4.99 5.93
N ASN A 119 -11.65 4.61 4.66
CA ASN A 119 -12.74 5.06 3.80
C ASN A 119 -14.07 4.46 4.29
N GLY A 120 -14.94 5.29 4.84
CA GLY A 120 -16.19 4.87 5.46
C GLY A 120 -17.20 4.29 4.48
N GLU A 121 -17.20 4.80 3.26
CA GLU A 121 -18.08 4.38 2.18
C GLU A 121 -17.60 4.96 0.85
N TRP A 122 -17.76 4.21 -0.23
CA TRP A 122 -17.48 4.66 -1.59
C TRP A 122 -18.23 3.81 -2.61
N GLY A 123 -18.18 4.22 -3.87
CA GLY A 123 -18.64 3.43 -5.00
C GLY A 123 -19.81 4.09 -5.74
N PRO A 124 -20.37 3.39 -6.73
CA PRO A 124 -21.37 3.96 -7.63
C PRO A 124 -22.61 4.52 -6.93
N ALA A 125 -22.90 5.81 -7.09
CA ALA A 125 -24.10 6.45 -6.53
C ALA A 125 -25.15 6.78 -7.60
N ARG A 126 -26.30 6.10 -7.52
CA ARG A 126 -27.38 6.15 -8.52
C ARG A 126 -27.88 7.55 -8.84
N GLU A 127 -27.98 8.42 -7.84
CA GLU A 127 -28.56 9.76 -8.04
C GLU A 127 -27.65 10.70 -8.84
N SER A 128 -26.39 10.32 -9.02
CA SER A 128 -25.37 11.14 -9.68
C SER A 128 -25.20 10.81 -11.17
N TRP A 129 -25.83 9.73 -11.68
CA TRP A 129 -25.61 9.26 -13.05
C TRP A 129 -26.51 10.00 -14.04
N VAL A 130 -25.93 10.84 -14.90
CA VAL A 130 -26.65 11.77 -15.81
C VAL A 130 -27.70 11.09 -16.70
N LEU A 131 -27.54 9.80 -16.99
CA LEU A 131 -28.44 9.02 -17.86
C LEU A 131 -29.32 8.00 -17.12
N GLY A 132 -29.20 7.89 -15.79
CA GLY A 132 -29.95 6.93 -14.98
C GLY A 132 -29.59 5.45 -15.24
N THR A 133 -28.50 5.18 -15.97
CA THR A 133 -28.09 3.86 -16.43
C THR A 133 -27.24 3.12 -15.39
N THR A 134 -27.81 2.65 -14.28
CA THR A 134 -27.02 2.15 -13.13
C THR A 134 -26.69 0.65 -13.15
N TYR A 135 -26.32 0.09 -14.31
CA TYR A 135 -26.30 -1.36 -14.49
C TYR A 135 -25.12 -1.85 -15.32
N TYR A 136 -24.65 -3.05 -14.99
CA TYR A 136 -23.61 -3.72 -15.76
C TYR A 136 -24.16 -4.20 -17.10
N THR A 137 -23.38 -4.06 -18.16
CA THR A 137 -23.79 -4.46 -19.52
C THR A 137 -23.73 -5.97 -19.76
N ASP A 138 -22.93 -6.68 -18.97
CA ASP A 138 -22.70 -8.11 -19.07
C ASP A 138 -23.56 -8.94 -18.10
N GLN A 139 -24.40 -8.29 -17.30
CA GLN A 139 -25.26 -8.96 -16.32
C GLN A 139 -26.73 -8.90 -16.70
N THR A 140 -27.47 -9.93 -16.30
CA THR A 140 -28.92 -10.00 -16.51
C THR A 140 -29.63 -9.60 -15.23
N TYR A 141 -30.76 -8.93 -15.37
CA TYR A 141 -31.49 -8.45 -14.23
C TYR A 141 -33.02 -8.59 -14.40
N ARG A 142 -33.80 -8.26 -13.36
CA ARG A 142 -35.26 -8.42 -13.38
C ARG A 142 -35.92 -7.47 -14.39
N GLU A 143 -37.00 -7.93 -15.01
CA GLU A 143 -37.77 -7.12 -15.96
C GLU A 143 -38.38 -5.88 -15.28
N GLY A 144 -38.39 -4.74 -15.99
CA GLY A 144 -38.95 -3.48 -15.48
C GLY A 144 -38.04 -2.69 -14.55
N THR A 145 -36.81 -3.15 -14.34
CA THR A 145 -35.82 -2.45 -13.50
C THR A 145 -34.79 -1.63 -14.30
N TYR A 146 -34.75 -1.68 -15.64
CA TYR A 146 -33.64 -1.14 -16.46
C TYR A 146 -34.12 -0.14 -17.52
N PRO A 147 -33.43 1.00 -17.73
CA PRO A 147 -33.65 1.86 -18.89
C PRO A 147 -33.05 1.25 -20.17
N ASP A 148 -33.66 1.55 -21.33
CA ASP A 148 -33.35 0.96 -22.65
C ASP A 148 -31.98 1.37 -23.25
N THR A 149 -31.20 2.23 -22.59
CA THR A 149 -29.92 2.77 -23.09
C THR A 149 -28.79 2.53 -22.11
N TYR A 150 -27.82 1.70 -22.53
CA TYR A 150 -26.66 1.30 -21.74
C TYR A 150 -25.40 2.10 -22.14
N GLY A 151 -24.60 2.53 -21.15
CA GLY A 151 -23.18 2.83 -21.36
C GLY A 151 -22.35 1.57 -21.13
N GLU A 152 -21.09 1.54 -21.55
CA GLU A 152 -20.20 0.37 -21.47
C GLU A 152 -19.52 0.31 -20.08
N PHE A 153 -20.10 -0.43 -19.14
CA PHE A 153 -19.48 -0.77 -17.85
C PHE A 153 -19.91 -2.18 -17.42
N THR A 154 -18.94 -3.04 -17.12
CA THR A 154 -19.14 -4.47 -16.83
C THR A 154 -18.88 -4.79 -15.36
N LEU A 155 -19.33 -5.96 -14.90
CA LEU A 155 -19.00 -6.45 -13.56
C LEU A 155 -17.48 -6.59 -13.37
N ALA A 156 -16.77 -7.10 -14.37
CA ALA A 156 -15.31 -7.28 -14.29
C ALA A 156 -14.56 -5.95 -14.14
N GLU A 157 -15.00 -4.89 -14.82
CA GLU A 157 -14.41 -3.56 -14.66
C GLU A 157 -14.65 -2.99 -13.25
N ASP A 158 -15.81 -3.25 -12.64
CA ASP A 158 -16.07 -2.84 -11.25
C ASP A 158 -15.27 -3.66 -10.23
N GLU A 159 -15.04 -4.94 -10.50
CA GLU A 159 -14.17 -5.79 -9.69
C GLU A 159 -12.71 -5.32 -9.75
N ASP A 160 -12.23 -4.95 -10.93
CA ASP A 160 -10.91 -4.32 -11.14
C ASP A 160 -10.81 -2.99 -10.39
N LEU A 161 -11.81 -2.12 -10.54
CA LEU A 161 -11.90 -0.85 -9.83
C LEU A 161 -11.90 -1.07 -8.31
N TYR A 162 -12.67 -2.04 -7.82
CA TYR A 162 -12.73 -2.40 -6.41
C TYR A 162 -11.37 -2.81 -5.86
N SER A 163 -10.68 -3.71 -6.56
CA SER A 163 -9.32 -4.13 -6.18
C SER A 163 -8.38 -2.92 -6.09
N ALA A 164 -8.34 -2.10 -7.14
CA ALA A 164 -7.43 -0.96 -7.21
C ALA A 164 -7.70 0.11 -6.12
N VAL A 165 -8.98 0.44 -5.85
CA VAL A 165 -9.36 1.39 -4.80
C VAL A 165 -8.95 0.88 -3.42
N VAL A 166 -9.20 -0.39 -3.12
CA VAL A 166 -8.90 -0.92 -1.79
C VAL A 166 -7.38 -1.01 -1.58
N TRP A 167 -6.62 -1.51 -2.56
CA TRP A 167 -5.15 -1.57 -2.46
C TRP A 167 -4.51 -0.19 -2.38
N ALA A 168 -4.99 0.78 -3.18
CA ALA A 168 -4.51 2.16 -3.11
C ALA A 168 -4.80 2.81 -1.75
N GLY A 169 -5.98 2.55 -1.18
CA GLY A 169 -6.35 3.01 0.16
C GLY A 169 -5.41 2.45 1.24
N LEU A 170 -5.19 1.12 1.24
CA LEU A 170 -4.30 0.44 2.18
C LEU A 170 -2.86 0.95 2.07
N ALA A 171 -2.30 0.98 0.85
CA ALA A 171 -0.94 1.46 0.64
C ALA A 171 -0.78 2.92 1.05
N SER A 172 -1.81 3.74 0.87
CA SER A 172 -1.80 5.15 1.27
C SER A 172 -2.00 5.37 2.78
N GLY A 173 -2.22 4.32 3.57
CA GLY A 173 -2.27 4.37 5.03
C GLY A 173 -3.63 4.07 5.67
N GLN A 174 -4.63 3.63 4.90
CA GLN A 174 -5.87 3.10 5.50
C GLN A 174 -5.61 1.77 6.20
N PHE A 175 -6.29 1.53 7.33
CA PHE A 175 -6.07 0.31 8.12
C PHE A 175 -6.95 -0.88 7.68
N GLY A 176 -7.78 -0.74 6.66
CA GLY A 176 -8.70 -1.78 6.22
C GLY A 176 -9.40 -1.49 4.90
N THR A 177 -10.34 -2.36 4.54
CA THR A 177 -11.14 -2.21 3.32
C THR A 177 -12.33 -1.28 3.59
N GLY A 178 -12.41 -0.16 2.89
CA GLY A 178 -13.58 0.71 3.00
C GLY A 178 -14.86 0.04 2.50
N LEU A 179 -16.01 0.47 3.02
CA LEU A 179 -17.30 -0.05 2.57
C LEU A 179 -17.54 0.35 1.12
N ARG A 180 -17.66 -0.61 0.22
CA ARG A 180 -18.22 -0.36 -1.10
C ARG A 180 -19.74 -0.43 -1.00
N MET A 181 -20.42 0.66 -1.32
CA MET A 181 -21.87 0.79 -1.19
C MET A 181 -22.60 -0.28 -2.00
N GLY A 182 -23.57 -0.98 -1.41
CA GLY A 182 -24.41 -1.94 -2.12
C GLY A 182 -25.41 -1.23 -3.05
N ALA A 183 -25.03 -1.00 -4.30
CA ALA A 183 -25.85 -0.29 -5.29
C ALA A 183 -26.64 -1.23 -6.22
N ASP A 184 -27.63 -0.70 -6.95
CA ASP A 184 -28.54 -1.46 -7.83
C ASP A 184 -27.83 -2.36 -8.86
N LEU A 185 -26.65 -1.95 -9.34
CA LEU A 185 -25.79 -2.75 -10.20
C LEU A 185 -25.37 -4.10 -9.58
N LEU A 186 -25.29 -4.23 -8.24
CA LEU A 186 -25.02 -5.50 -7.53
C LEU A 186 -26.31 -6.31 -7.28
N ASN A 187 -27.41 -5.99 -7.93
CA ASN A 187 -28.67 -6.72 -7.79
C ASN A 187 -29.05 -7.52 -9.06
N PHE A 188 -28.05 -8.05 -9.76
CA PHE A 188 -28.24 -8.90 -10.94
C PHE A 188 -28.68 -10.32 -10.58
N ILE A 189 -29.25 -11.01 -11.57
CA ILE A 189 -29.68 -12.40 -11.50
C ILE A 189 -28.44 -13.30 -11.54
N THR A 190 -28.27 -14.12 -10.51
CA THR A 190 -27.18 -15.09 -10.42
C THR A 190 -27.60 -16.50 -10.84
N GLY A 191 -28.92 -16.73 -11.02
CA GLY A 191 -29.45 -18.00 -11.51
C GLY A 191 -30.89 -18.24 -11.12
N VAL A 192 -31.29 -19.52 -11.12
CA VAL A 192 -32.61 -20.00 -10.71
C VAL A 192 -32.40 -21.23 -9.83
N ASN A 193 -33.13 -21.34 -8.71
CA ASN A 193 -33.05 -22.51 -7.84
C ASN A 193 -33.97 -23.66 -8.27
N GLU A 194 -33.92 -24.79 -7.56
CA GLU A 194 -34.71 -26.01 -7.84
C GLU A 194 -36.23 -25.78 -7.87
N ASN A 195 -36.72 -24.72 -7.21
CA ASN A 195 -38.13 -24.36 -7.16
C ASN A 195 -38.52 -23.32 -8.23
N ASN A 196 -37.65 -23.12 -9.23
CA ASN A 196 -37.82 -22.12 -10.29
C ASN A 196 -37.89 -20.66 -9.79
N ASN A 197 -37.31 -20.38 -8.61
CA ASN A 197 -37.21 -19.00 -8.10
C ASN A 197 -35.91 -18.35 -8.56
N THR A 198 -36.00 -17.11 -9.05
CA THR A 198 -34.86 -16.28 -9.44
C THR A 198 -33.96 -15.97 -8.24
N LEU A 199 -32.70 -16.36 -8.34
CA LEU A 199 -31.63 -15.97 -7.43
C LEU A 199 -31.01 -14.65 -7.88
N ILE A 200 -30.67 -13.80 -6.92
CA ILE A 200 -30.06 -12.49 -7.17
C ILE A 200 -28.81 -12.34 -6.30
N GLN A 201 -27.87 -11.53 -6.77
CA GLN A 201 -26.69 -11.13 -6.00
C GLN A 201 -27.11 -10.38 -4.72
N GLY A 202 -28.09 -9.47 -4.81
CA GLY A 202 -28.78 -8.93 -3.64
C GLY A 202 -28.02 -7.83 -2.89
N PHE A 203 -27.41 -6.88 -3.61
CA PHE A 203 -26.71 -5.71 -3.04
C PHE A 203 -25.48 -6.06 -2.17
N ILE A 204 -24.96 -7.27 -2.29
CA ILE A 204 -23.73 -7.70 -1.65
C ILE A 204 -22.60 -7.79 -2.69
N LEU A 205 -21.36 -7.61 -2.23
CA LEU A 205 -20.16 -7.73 -3.07
C LEU A 205 -20.14 -9.05 -3.84
N SER A 206 -19.67 -9.02 -5.09
CA SER A 206 -19.47 -10.23 -5.90
C SER A 206 -18.40 -11.15 -5.29
N ASP A 207 -18.33 -12.39 -5.79
CA ASP A 207 -17.35 -13.37 -5.31
C ASP A 207 -15.91 -12.88 -5.47
N ASN A 208 -15.56 -12.22 -6.58
CA ASN A 208 -14.19 -11.68 -6.78
C ASN A 208 -13.88 -10.50 -5.85
N MET A 209 -14.86 -9.62 -5.58
CA MET A 209 -14.69 -8.55 -4.59
C MET A 209 -14.50 -9.12 -3.18
N ARG A 210 -15.22 -10.19 -2.82
CA ARG A 210 -15.02 -10.91 -1.55
C ARG A 210 -13.66 -11.59 -1.50
N ALA A 211 -13.26 -12.27 -2.57
CA ALA A 211 -11.95 -12.90 -2.65
C ALA A 211 -10.80 -11.88 -2.56
N THR A 212 -11.00 -10.65 -3.05
CA THR A 212 -10.08 -9.53 -2.83
C THR A 212 -9.98 -9.14 -1.34
N GLN A 213 -11.10 -9.09 -0.62
CA GLN A 213 -11.07 -8.86 0.85
C GLN A 213 -10.33 -9.99 1.58
N GLU A 214 -10.54 -11.24 1.17
CA GLU A 214 -9.85 -12.40 1.72
C GLU A 214 -8.34 -12.35 1.45
N LEU A 215 -7.93 -11.98 0.24
CA LEU A 215 -6.53 -11.77 -0.12
C LEU A 215 -5.88 -10.68 0.75
N ILE A 216 -6.57 -9.56 0.97
CA ILE A 216 -6.08 -8.49 1.84
C ILE A 216 -5.94 -8.97 3.28
N ALA A 217 -6.91 -9.74 3.78
CA ALA A 217 -6.85 -10.31 5.13
C ALA A 217 -5.67 -11.29 5.26
N LEU A 218 -5.43 -12.12 4.24
CA LEU A 218 -4.27 -13.02 4.17
C LEU A 218 -2.96 -12.23 4.16
N TRP A 219 -2.84 -11.25 3.27
CA TRP A 219 -1.67 -10.37 3.15
C TRP A 219 -1.38 -9.63 4.48
N GLY A 220 -2.41 -9.10 5.13
CA GLY A 220 -2.27 -8.36 6.39
C GLY A 220 -1.94 -9.25 7.60
N SER A 221 -2.40 -10.50 7.60
CA SER A 221 -2.22 -11.44 8.73
C SER A 221 -0.98 -12.32 8.62
N THR A 222 -0.42 -12.47 7.43
CA THR A 222 0.83 -13.19 7.19
C THR A 222 1.94 -12.19 6.94
N SER A 223 3.18 -12.47 7.35
CA SER A 223 4.35 -11.74 6.87
C SER A 223 5.61 -12.58 6.97
N SER A 224 6.29 -12.74 5.84
CA SER A 224 7.58 -13.45 5.80
C SER A 224 8.72 -12.56 6.30
N ILE A 225 8.60 -11.23 6.13
CA ILE A 225 9.58 -10.23 6.58
C ILE A 225 9.28 -9.68 7.98
N GLY A 226 8.25 -10.22 8.65
CA GLY A 226 7.85 -9.81 9.99
C GLY A 226 7.34 -8.37 10.07
N PHE A 227 6.68 -7.86 9.04
CA PHE A 227 6.08 -6.52 9.06
C PHE A 227 5.15 -6.33 10.27
N ASP A 228 5.31 -5.24 11.01
CA ASP A 228 4.57 -5.00 12.26
C ASP A 228 3.59 -3.83 12.11
N PHE A 229 2.35 -4.16 11.77
CA PHE A 229 1.24 -3.19 11.67
C PHE A 229 0.95 -2.45 12.98
N ARG A 230 1.36 -2.98 14.15
CA ARG A 230 1.14 -2.30 15.44
C ARG A 230 2.14 -1.18 15.68
N ALA A 231 3.35 -1.32 15.14
CA ALA A 231 4.40 -0.31 15.20
C ALA A 231 4.39 0.62 13.98
N TYR A 232 3.61 0.30 12.95
CA TYR A 232 3.58 1.04 11.70
C TYR A 232 2.86 2.39 11.84
N SER A 233 3.57 3.48 11.58
CA SER A 233 3.04 4.85 11.60
C SER A 233 3.05 5.46 10.19
N PRO A 234 2.05 5.18 9.35
CA PRO A 234 2.10 5.55 7.94
C PRO A 234 2.26 7.06 7.74
N ASP A 235 3.35 7.46 7.07
CA ASP A 235 3.53 8.82 6.54
C ASP A 235 3.55 8.75 5.01
N SER A 236 2.85 9.67 4.36
CA SER A 236 2.66 9.60 2.91
C SER A 236 3.99 9.64 2.16
N LEU A 237 4.13 8.78 1.16
CA LEU A 237 5.27 8.78 0.24
C LEU A 237 5.06 9.68 -1.00
N ILE A 238 4.01 10.53 -1.02
CA ILE A 238 3.81 11.48 -2.13
C ILE A 238 5.08 12.32 -2.35
N GLY A 239 5.56 12.35 -3.59
CA GLY A 239 6.80 13.04 -3.99
C GLY A 239 8.09 12.28 -3.66
N ARG A 240 8.01 11.21 -2.86
CA ARG A 240 9.14 10.33 -2.46
C ARG A 240 9.06 8.92 -3.07
N LEU A 241 8.00 8.64 -3.82
CA LEU A 241 7.75 7.37 -4.46
C LEU A 241 7.62 7.56 -5.97
N ARG A 242 8.26 6.69 -6.74
CA ARG A 242 8.20 6.67 -8.20
C ARG A 242 8.19 5.22 -8.68
N ALA A 243 7.44 4.94 -9.75
CA ALA A 243 7.53 3.68 -10.48
C ALA A 243 7.80 3.96 -11.96
N SER A 244 8.51 3.06 -12.61
CA SER A 244 8.89 3.17 -14.02
C SER A 244 8.99 1.80 -14.68
N SER A 245 8.86 1.77 -16.00
CA SER A 245 9.11 0.60 -16.85
C SER A 245 9.94 1.04 -18.05
N ALA A 246 11.05 0.35 -18.33
CA ALA A 246 11.94 0.68 -19.45
C ALA A 246 11.31 0.33 -20.81
N SER A 247 10.39 -0.63 -20.82
CA SER A 247 9.61 -1.07 -21.97
C SER A 247 8.47 -0.12 -22.31
N GLY A 248 8.23 0.91 -21.49
CA GLY A 248 7.32 2.02 -21.78
C GLY A 248 5.89 1.84 -21.26
N HIS A 249 5.68 0.97 -20.27
CA HIS A 249 4.42 0.94 -19.53
C HIS A 249 4.33 2.15 -18.59
N THR A 250 3.13 2.74 -18.49
CA THR A 250 2.87 3.80 -17.50
C THR A 250 2.51 3.15 -16.17
N LEU A 251 3.26 3.46 -15.12
CA LEU A 251 3.06 2.92 -13.79
C LEU A 251 2.74 4.04 -12.80
N HIS A 252 1.74 3.82 -11.97
CA HIS A 252 1.40 4.68 -10.84
C HIS A 252 1.77 3.97 -9.54
N ALA A 253 2.37 4.72 -8.62
CA ALA A 253 2.76 4.19 -7.31
C ALA A 253 2.15 5.02 -6.19
N TYR A 254 1.59 4.34 -5.20
CA TYR A 254 0.96 4.89 -4.01
C TYR A 254 1.59 4.24 -2.80
N GLY A 255 1.75 4.97 -1.70
CA GLY A 255 2.38 4.37 -0.54
C GLY A 255 2.51 5.28 0.65
N ALA A 256 2.83 4.66 1.78
CA ALA A 256 3.17 5.29 3.03
C ALA A 256 4.32 4.52 3.70
N ALA A 257 5.08 5.20 4.56
CA ALA A 257 6.19 4.62 5.31
C ALA A 257 6.46 5.40 6.60
N ASP A 258 7.07 4.75 7.59
CA ASP A 258 7.53 5.36 8.86
C ASP A 258 9.07 5.41 8.99
N ALA A 259 9.75 5.46 7.85
CA ALA A 259 11.20 5.26 7.66
C ALA A 259 11.70 3.84 7.92
N SER A 260 11.15 3.12 8.91
CA SER A 260 11.58 1.75 9.23
C SER A 260 10.80 0.68 8.46
N GLN A 261 9.55 0.94 8.10
CA GLN A 261 8.73 0.03 7.32
C GLN A 261 7.70 0.82 6.50
N GLY A 262 7.16 0.20 5.46
CA GLY A 262 6.18 0.84 4.61
C GLY A 262 5.46 -0.11 3.67
N VAL A 263 4.40 0.41 3.06
CA VAL A 263 3.56 -0.30 2.10
C VAL A 263 3.48 0.53 0.83
N VAL A 264 3.63 -0.11 -0.32
CA VAL A 264 3.57 0.52 -1.64
C VAL A 264 2.73 -0.32 -2.58
N TYR A 265 1.75 0.30 -3.23
CA TYR A 265 0.98 -0.29 -4.33
C TYR A 265 1.47 0.30 -5.64
N VAL A 266 1.81 -0.56 -6.60
CA VAL A 266 2.14 -0.18 -7.98
C VAL A 266 1.04 -0.71 -8.89
N LEU A 267 0.44 0.18 -9.67
CA LEU A 267 -0.64 -0.10 -10.60
C LEU A 267 -0.24 0.32 -12.01
N GLN A 268 -0.51 -0.53 -12.99
CA GLN A 268 -0.36 -0.19 -14.40
C GLN A 268 -1.52 0.67 -14.87
N ASP A 269 -1.22 1.74 -15.60
CA ASP A 269 -2.20 2.46 -16.41
C ASP A 269 -2.35 1.73 -17.75
N ARG A 270 -3.42 0.93 -17.87
CA ARG A 270 -3.69 0.13 -19.06
C ARG A 270 -4.28 0.96 -20.22
N ASP A 271 -4.70 2.22 -19.98
CA ASP A 271 -5.07 3.16 -21.06
C ASP A 271 -3.85 3.54 -21.88
N ALA A 272 -2.77 3.90 -21.20
CA ALA A 272 -1.54 4.28 -21.86
C ALA A 272 -0.92 3.08 -22.59
N ARG A 273 -0.91 1.91 -21.93
CA ARG A 273 -0.42 0.66 -22.50
C ARG A 273 -0.85 -0.55 -21.65
N ALA A 274 -1.64 -1.45 -22.23
CA ALA A 274 -1.99 -2.73 -21.63
C ALA A 274 -0.91 -3.82 -21.85
N GLY A 275 -1.08 -4.96 -21.17
CA GLY A 275 -0.22 -6.15 -21.25
C GLY A 275 0.76 -6.27 -20.08
N THR A 276 1.46 -7.40 -19.98
CA THR A 276 2.35 -7.72 -18.86
C THR A 276 3.56 -6.79 -18.77
N VAL A 277 3.76 -6.19 -17.60
CA VAL A 277 4.96 -5.43 -17.22
C VAL A 277 6.02 -6.42 -16.76
N THR A 278 7.18 -6.47 -17.42
CA THR A 278 8.28 -7.41 -17.08
C THR A 278 9.53 -6.73 -16.51
N ASP A 279 9.53 -5.40 -16.47
CA ASP A 279 10.68 -4.57 -16.12
C ASP A 279 10.30 -3.39 -15.21
N GLY A 280 9.27 -3.61 -14.39
CA GLY A 280 8.83 -2.64 -13.40
C GLY A 280 9.92 -2.37 -12.36
N LEU A 281 10.19 -1.09 -12.10
CA LEU A 281 11.08 -0.63 -11.04
C LEU A 281 10.32 0.35 -10.17
N VAL A 282 10.46 0.23 -8.84
CA VAL A 282 9.94 1.21 -7.89
C VAL A 282 11.08 1.79 -7.05
N SER A 283 11.08 3.11 -6.90
CA SER A 283 12.03 3.87 -6.09
C SER A 283 11.31 4.52 -4.91
N VAL A 284 11.80 4.27 -3.70
CA VAL A 284 11.27 4.83 -2.44
C VAL A 284 12.36 5.69 -1.79
N ALA A 285 12.04 6.90 -1.36
CA ALA A 285 12.98 7.81 -0.70
C ALA A 285 12.49 8.27 0.68
N GLY A 286 13.42 8.83 1.46
CA GLY A 286 13.15 9.32 2.82
C GLY A 286 12.95 8.18 3.82
N LEU A 287 13.70 7.11 3.64
CA LEU A 287 13.86 6.00 4.56
C LEU A 287 15.10 6.22 5.44
N SER A 288 15.37 5.30 6.37
CA SER A 288 16.60 5.33 7.15
C SER A 288 17.80 4.99 6.25
N ALA A 289 18.80 5.86 6.26
CA ALA A 289 20.10 5.60 5.64
C ALA A 289 20.85 4.50 6.40
N ASP A 290 21.88 3.95 5.76
CA ASP A 290 22.72 2.86 6.27
C ASP A 290 21.93 1.69 6.88
N THR A 291 20.80 1.35 6.26
CA THR A 291 19.85 0.36 6.79
C THR A 291 19.58 -0.73 5.76
N LEU A 292 19.56 -2.00 6.19
CA LEU A 292 19.08 -3.12 5.39
C LEU A 292 17.56 -3.20 5.46
N TYR A 293 16.93 -3.45 4.33
CA TYR A 293 15.50 -3.68 4.22
C TYR A 293 15.20 -5.06 3.63
N ASP A 294 14.26 -5.74 4.26
CA ASP A 294 13.60 -6.91 3.70
C ASP A 294 12.29 -6.46 3.03
N ILE A 295 12.00 -7.04 1.87
CA ILE A 295 10.90 -6.64 1.00
C ILE A 295 10.11 -7.88 0.62
N GLU A 296 8.80 -7.75 0.64
CA GLU A 296 7.85 -8.78 0.27
C GLU A 296 6.87 -8.21 -0.75
N ILE A 297 6.76 -8.84 -1.92
CA ILE A 297 5.96 -8.37 -3.06
C ILE A 297 4.90 -9.41 -3.37
N TRP A 298 3.65 -8.97 -3.57
CA TRP A 298 2.48 -9.80 -3.85
C TRP A 298 1.79 -9.31 -5.12
N HIS A 299 1.26 -10.25 -5.89
CA HIS A 299 0.24 -9.93 -6.90
C HIS A 299 -1.06 -9.51 -6.22
N THR A 300 -1.81 -8.63 -6.85
CA THR A 300 -3.13 -8.21 -6.37
C THR A 300 -4.27 -9.05 -6.94
N ASP A 301 -3.95 -10.02 -7.79
CA ASP A 301 -4.92 -10.90 -8.45
C ASP A 301 -5.58 -11.85 -7.46
N VAL A 302 -6.89 -12.04 -7.63
CA VAL A 302 -7.67 -13.02 -6.87
C VAL A 302 -7.06 -14.42 -7.03
N GLY A 303 -6.97 -15.14 -5.92
CA GLY A 303 -6.36 -16.48 -5.88
C GLY A 303 -4.87 -16.49 -5.52
N THR A 304 -4.24 -15.32 -5.37
CA THR A 304 -2.89 -15.22 -4.79
C THR A 304 -2.89 -15.81 -3.37
N THR A 305 -1.94 -16.71 -3.07
CA THR A 305 -1.87 -17.42 -1.77
C THR A 305 -0.61 -17.12 -0.97
N GLY A 306 0.32 -16.35 -1.54
CA GLY A 306 1.61 -16.03 -0.93
C GLY A 306 2.33 -14.92 -1.70
N PRO A 307 3.47 -14.45 -1.18
CA PRO A 307 4.28 -13.47 -1.89
C PRO A 307 4.80 -14.04 -3.21
N ALA A 308 4.76 -13.21 -4.24
CA ALA A 308 5.38 -13.46 -5.54
C ALA A 308 6.92 -13.42 -5.45
N SER A 309 7.44 -12.53 -4.59
CA SER A 309 8.88 -12.40 -4.35
C SER A 309 9.17 -11.96 -2.92
N VAL A 310 10.29 -12.44 -2.36
CA VAL A 310 10.84 -12.00 -1.08
C VAL A 310 12.30 -11.67 -1.31
N ILE A 311 12.65 -10.39 -1.13
CA ILE A 311 14.01 -9.88 -1.31
C ILE A 311 14.54 -9.53 0.09
N ARG A 312 15.74 -10.02 0.43
CA ARG A 312 16.33 -9.82 1.77
C ARG A 312 17.56 -8.94 1.70
N GLY A 313 17.75 -8.11 2.71
CA GLY A 313 18.99 -7.36 2.89
C GLY A 313 19.28 -6.34 1.78
N VAL A 314 18.27 -5.63 1.29
CA VAL A 314 18.48 -4.51 0.36
C VAL A 314 19.01 -3.31 1.14
N PHE A 315 20.26 -2.95 0.87
CA PHE A 315 20.92 -1.86 1.60
C PHE A 315 20.52 -0.49 1.06
N SER A 316 19.95 0.33 1.92
CA SER A 316 19.69 1.75 1.67
C SER A 316 20.85 2.58 2.20
N THR A 317 21.74 3.04 1.32
CA THR A 317 22.90 3.86 1.74
C THR A 317 22.48 5.29 2.11
N ASP A 318 21.57 5.88 1.33
CA ASP A 318 21.20 7.31 1.45
C ASP A 318 19.74 7.52 1.88
N GLY A 319 19.07 6.47 2.36
CA GLY A 319 17.65 6.50 2.68
C GLY A 319 16.76 6.36 1.44
N SER A 320 17.29 5.86 0.32
CA SER A 320 16.52 5.40 -0.82
C SER A 320 16.59 3.88 -1.04
N LEU A 321 15.55 3.31 -1.61
CA LEU A 321 15.48 1.93 -2.10
C LEU A 321 15.09 1.94 -3.58
N GLU A 322 15.74 1.11 -4.38
CA GLU A 322 15.32 0.74 -5.73
C GLU A 322 14.98 -0.75 -5.73
N ILE A 323 13.78 -1.10 -6.18
CA ILE A 323 13.22 -2.44 -6.04
C ILE A 323 12.70 -2.88 -7.41
N ALA A 324 13.27 -3.95 -7.95
CA ALA A 324 12.74 -4.62 -9.14
C ALA A 324 11.43 -5.32 -8.78
N LEU A 325 10.42 -5.15 -9.64
CA LEU A 325 9.11 -5.77 -9.47
C LEU A 325 9.07 -7.09 -10.27
N PRO A 326 8.42 -8.15 -9.76
CA PRO A 326 8.11 -9.33 -10.57
C PRO A 326 7.18 -8.94 -11.73
N GLU A 327 6.96 -9.83 -12.68
CA GLU A 327 6.02 -9.57 -13.78
C GLU A 327 4.58 -9.41 -13.27
N PHE A 328 3.79 -8.49 -13.86
CA PHE A 328 2.38 -8.32 -13.48
C PHE A 328 1.56 -7.70 -14.62
N GLU A 329 0.24 -7.90 -14.60
CA GLU A 329 -0.68 -7.35 -15.62
C GLU A 329 -1.58 -6.20 -15.12
N GLN A 330 -1.89 -6.17 -13.83
CA GLN A 330 -2.72 -5.13 -13.23
C GLN A 330 -1.92 -4.33 -12.21
N GLY A 331 -1.48 -4.97 -11.13
CA GLY A 331 -0.69 -4.32 -10.11
C GLY A 331 -0.03 -5.29 -9.13
N VAL A 332 0.85 -4.73 -8.30
CA VAL A 332 1.52 -5.43 -7.21
C VAL A 332 1.50 -4.58 -5.96
N ILE A 333 1.32 -5.23 -4.82
CA ILE A 333 1.47 -4.62 -3.50
C ILE A 333 2.76 -5.13 -2.90
N LEU A 334 3.57 -4.23 -2.37
CA LEU A 334 4.76 -4.58 -1.62
C LEU A 334 4.71 -3.99 -0.22
N ARG A 335 5.35 -4.68 0.70
CA ARG A 335 5.70 -4.16 2.01
C ARG A 335 7.18 -4.35 2.23
N PHE A 336 7.78 -3.41 2.94
CA PHE A 336 9.18 -3.48 3.31
C PHE A 336 9.35 -3.17 4.79
N ARG A 337 10.41 -3.70 5.39
CA ARG A 337 10.77 -3.50 6.79
C ARG A 337 12.27 -3.48 6.92
N ALA A 338 12.81 -2.59 7.73
CA ALA A 338 14.19 -2.60 8.15
C ALA A 338 14.47 -3.95 8.82
N ALA A 339 15.49 -4.65 8.34
CA ALA A 339 15.90 -5.94 8.89
C ALA A 339 16.18 -5.75 10.39
N GLN A 340 15.64 -6.64 11.22
CA GLN A 340 15.97 -6.61 12.65
C GLN A 340 17.44 -6.99 12.78
N ALA A 341 18.27 -6.05 13.21
CA ALA A 341 19.60 -6.37 13.68
C ALA A 341 19.44 -7.24 14.92
N ASP A 342 19.68 -8.54 14.80
CA ASP A 342 19.63 -9.45 15.94
C ASP A 342 20.74 -9.06 16.95
N VAL A 343 20.34 -8.25 17.96
CA VAL A 343 20.96 -8.05 19.28
C VAL A 343 22.40 -7.48 19.32
N GLN A 344 23.01 -7.16 18.19
CA GLN A 344 24.11 -6.20 18.08
C GLN A 344 23.79 -5.33 16.87
N PRO A 345 24.05 -4.00 16.89
CA PRO A 345 24.01 -3.23 15.65
C PRO A 345 24.92 -3.95 14.66
N GLU A 346 24.31 -4.65 13.72
CA GLU A 346 25.03 -5.39 12.72
C GLU A 346 25.68 -4.31 11.88
N GLN A 347 27.01 -4.25 11.88
CA GLN A 347 27.71 -3.28 11.07
C GLN A 347 27.61 -3.76 9.64
N VAL A 348 26.48 -3.45 9.01
CA VAL A 348 26.28 -3.70 7.60
C VAL A 348 27.10 -2.66 6.88
N ALA A 349 27.95 -3.13 6.00
CA ALA A 349 28.73 -2.25 5.19
C ALA A 349 28.65 -2.74 3.75
N ALA A 350 28.27 -1.85 2.83
CA ALA A 350 28.06 -2.23 1.44
C ALA A 350 28.99 -1.47 0.50
N ILE A 351 29.24 -2.07 -0.65
CA ILE A 351 29.98 -1.43 -1.74
C ILE A 351 29.45 -1.86 -3.10
N ARG A 352 29.40 -0.91 -4.02
CA ARG A 352 29.07 -1.17 -5.42
C ARG A 352 30.32 -1.53 -6.21
N ALA A 353 30.31 -2.70 -6.84
CA ALA A 353 31.39 -3.23 -7.67
C ALA A 353 30.85 -3.58 -9.07
N GLY A 354 30.88 -2.58 -9.97
CA GLY A 354 30.31 -2.73 -11.32
C GLY A 354 28.78 -2.81 -11.28
N GLY A 355 28.21 -3.85 -11.89
CA GLY A 355 26.78 -4.17 -11.85
C GLY A 355 26.33 -4.93 -10.60
N MET A 356 27.22 -5.11 -9.62
CA MET A 356 26.90 -5.82 -8.38
C MET A 356 26.96 -4.87 -7.18
N THR A 357 26.06 -5.06 -6.23
CA THR A 357 26.09 -4.46 -4.89
C THR A 357 26.42 -5.57 -3.90
N ILE A 358 27.46 -5.39 -3.11
CA ILE A 358 27.87 -6.35 -2.09
C ILE A 358 27.56 -5.73 -0.74
N SER A 359 26.75 -6.40 0.06
CA SER A 359 26.50 -6.06 1.46
C SER A 359 27.24 -7.07 2.32
N PHE A 360 28.11 -6.59 3.21
CA PHE A 360 28.78 -7.43 4.19
C PHE A 360 28.03 -7.35 5.51
N THR A 361 27.79 -8.52 6.10
CA THR A 361 27.01 -8.70 7.32
C THR A 361 27.72 -9.71 8.22
N ARG A 362 27.30 -9.87 9.48
CA ARG A 362 27.85 -10.88 10.38
C ARG A 362 26.88 -12.05 10.47
N GLY A 363 27.34 -13.26 10.14
CA GLY A 363 26.59 -14.47 10.42
C GLY A 363 26.26 -14.61 11.91
N ASN A 364 25.37 -15.54 12.25
CA ASN A 364 24.95 -15.82 13.62
C ASN A 364 26.11 -16.19 14.56
N ASP A 365 27.25 -16.62 14.02
CA ASP A 365 28.47 -16.95 14.73
C ASP A 365 29.43 -15.76 14.91
N GLY A 366 29.08 -14.59 14.36
CA GLY A 366 29.87 -13.36 14.33
C GLY A 366 30.87 -13.30 13.17
N GLN A 367 30.83 -14.23 12.22
CA GLN A 367 31.76 -14.28 11.09
C GLN A 367 31.24 -13.46 9.89
N PRO A 368 32.12 -12.77 9.14
CA PRO A 368 31.71 -12.07 7.92
C PRO A 368 31.03 -12.97 6.88
N VAL A 369 29.90 -12.48 6.35
CA VAL A 369 29.15 -13.04 5.22
C VAL A 369 28.95 -11.94 4.19
N ALA A 370 29.06 -12.26 2.90
CA ALA A 370 28.76 -11.34 1.81
C ALA A 370 27.45 -11.72 1.12
N ILE A 371 26.55 -10.75 0.97
CA ILE A 371 25.34 -10.85 0.16
C ILE A 371 25.59 -10.04 -1.10
N ILE A 372 25.57 -10.70 -2.26
CA ILE A 372 25.93 -10.13 -3.55
C ILE A 372 24.67 -10.05 -4.40
N PHE A 373 24.18 -8.83 -4.62
CA PHE A 373 23.07 -8.55 -5.51
C PHE A 373 23.62 -8.17 -6.89
N ASN A 374 23.24 -8.90 -7.93
CA ASN A 374 23.57 -8.58 -9.32
C ASN A 374 22.38 -7.88 -9.99
N SER A 375 22.50 -6.57 -10.21
CA SER A 375 21.42 -5.77 -10.79
C SER A 375 21.13 -6.09 -12.26
N ALA A 376 22.04 -6.78 -12.96
CA ALA A 376 21.83 -7.18 -14.35
C ALA A 376 20.99 -8.46 -14.48
N THR A 377 21.01 -9.32 -13.47
CA THR A 377 20.32 -10.62 -13.49
C THR A 377 19.24 -10.76 -12.42
N ASP A 378 19.10 -9.75 -11.56
CA ASP A 378 18.22 -9.76 -10.38
C ASP A 378 18.44 -10.98 -9.46
N GLN A 379 19.68 -11.46 -9.41
CA GLN A 379 20.05 -12.60 -8.56
C GLN A 379 20.78 -12.12 -7.33
N THR A 380 20.40 -12.67 -6.18
CA THR A 380 21.11 -12.50 -4.91
C THR A 380 21.82 -13.80 -4.55
N THR A 381 23.13 -13.73 -4.32
CA THR A 381 23.91 -14.86 -3.82
C THR A 381 24.50 -14.55 -2.45
N THR A 382 24.52 -15.55 -1.58
CA THR A 382 25.15 -15.42 -0.26
C THR A 382 26.44 -16.22 -0.27
N ALA A 383 27.56 -15.55 0.01
CA ALA A 383 28.86 -16.16 0.17
C ALA A 383 29.27 -16.11 1.66
N ASP A 384 29.45 -17.29 2.26
CA ASP A 384 30.12 -17.42 3.55
C ASP A 384 31.63 -17.21 3.34
N ILE A 385 32.03 -15.94 3.23
CA ILE A 385 33.41 -15.55 2.94
C ILE A 385 34.36 -15.99 4.04
N SER A 386 33.88 -16.19 5.26
CA SER A 386 34.70 -16.70 6.35
C SER A 386 35.03 -18.17 6.19
N SER A 387 34.06 -18.97 5.76
CA SER A 387 34.30 -20.36 5.36
C SER A 387 35.25 -20.45 4.17
N LEU A 388 35.03 -19.64 3.12
CA LEU A 388 35.86 -19.63 1.91
C LEU A 388 37.32 -19.24 2.18
N THR A 389 37.57 -18.34 3.12
CA THR A 389 38.93 -17.89 3.46
C THR A 389 39.54 -18.61 4.66
N ASN A 390 38.82 -19.55 5.27
CA ASN A 390 39.19 -20.21 6.52
C ASN A 390 39.42 -19.24 7.69
N PHE A 391 38.74 -18.09 7.69
CA PHE A 391 38.67 -17.20 8.84
C PHE A 391 37.83 -17.84 9.95
N ARG A 392 38.28 -17.73 11.20
CA ARG A 392 37.63 -18.33 12.38
C ARG A 392 37.45 -17.34 13.54
N GLY A 393 37.79 -16.07 13.32
CA GLY A 393 37.57 -15.00 14.30
C GLY A 393 36.12 -14.53 14.30
N ARG A 394 35.81 -13.59 15.18
CA ARG A 394 34.54 -12.85 15.17
C ARG A 394 34.81 -11.42 14.78
N ALA A 395 34.08 -10.92 13.78
CA ALA A 395 34.21 -9.56 13.29
C ALA A 395 33.62 -8.56 14.29
N VAL A 396 34.45 -7.60 14.71
CA VAL A 396 34.05 -6.47 15.55
C VAL A 396 33.68 -5.30 14.64
N ASP A 397 34.62 -4.84 13.82
CA ASP A 397 34.39 -3.81 12.83
C ASP A 397 34.55 -4.34 11.40
N MET A 398 33.78 -3.78 10.46
CA MET A 398 33.83 -4.11 9.04
C MET A 398 33.83 -2.84 8.18
N THR A 399 34.73 -2.75 7.22
CA THR A 399 34.82 -1.62 6.28
C THR A 399 35.14 -2.11 4.87
N PRO A 400 34.18 -2.05 3.94
CA PRO A 400 34.38 -2.46 2.57
C PRO A 400 35.04 -1.33 1.79
N TYR A 401 35.87 -1.71 0.84
CA TYR A 401 36.49 -0.76 -0.08
C TYR A 401 36.80 -1.43 -1.41
N ARG A 402 37.09 -0.61 -2.41
CA ARG A 402 37.52 -1.07 -3.73
C ARG A 402 38.91 -0.57 -4.01
N THR A 403 39.66 -1.39 -4.73
CA THR A 403 40.93 -1.00 -5.31
C THR A 403 40.81 -0.88 -6.83
N PRO A 404 41.77 -0.20 -7.49
CA PRO A 404 41.75 0.00 -8.94
C PRO A 404 41.77 -1.29 -9.78
N ASP A 405 42.14 -2.42 -9.18
CA ASP A 405 42.08 -3.75 -9.80
C ASP A 405 40.65 -4.27 -10.03
N GLY A 406 39.64 -3.56 -9.50
CA GLY A 406 38.22 -3.88 -9.67
C GLY A 406 37.67 -4.84 -8.62
N LEU A 407 38.52 -5.42 -7.76
CA LEU A 407 38.13 -6.37 -6.72
C LEU A 407 37.35 -5.69 -5.58
N ALA A 408 36.53 -6.49 -4.90
CA ALA A 408 35.87 -6.07 -3.67
C ALA A 408 36.70 -6.47 -2.46
N HIS A 409 36.88 -5.57 -1.52
CA HIS A 409 37.64 -5.83 -0.30
C HIS A 409 36.79 -5.57 0.93
N LEU A 410 37.09 -6.31 2.00
CA LEU A 410 36.53 -6.08 3.32
C LEU A 410 37.68 -6.04 4.34
N ALA A 411 37.93 -4.87 4.93
CA ALA A 411 38.75 -4.77 6.12
C ALA A 411 37.91 -5.17 7.35
N VAL A 412 38.43 -6.06 8.19
CA VAL A 412 37.76 -6.57 9.39
C VAL A 412 38.71 -6.47 10.57
N THR A 413 38.26 -5.92 11.69
CA THR A 413 38.92 -6.10 12.99
C THR A 413 38.27 -7.27 13.72
N ASP A 414 39.05 -8.20 14.26
CA ASP A 414 38.49 -9.30 15.06
C ASP A 414 38.48 -9.00 16.57
N GLU A 415 37.85 -9.87 17.36
CA GLU A 415 37.80 -9.75 18.84
C GLU A 415 39.20 -9.74 19.50
N ARG A 416 40.24 -10.21 18.81
CA ARG A 416 41.64 -10.17 19.27
C ARG A 416 42.39 -8.92 18.77
N ARG A 417 41.68 -8.01 18.09
CA ARG A 417 42.21 -6.78 17.48
C ARG A 417 43.19 -7.04 16.34
N HIS A 418 43.09 -8.18 15.66
CA HIS A 418 43.81 -8.40 14.42
C HIS A 418 43.06 -7.71 13.28
N LEU A 419 43.80 -7.08 12.36
CA LEU A 419 43.27 -6.53 11.13
C LEU A 419 43.38 -7.56 10.02
N TRP A 420 42.23 -7.99 9.52
CA TRP A 420 42.09 -8.89 8.39
C TRP A 420 41.64 -8.12 7.17
N VAL A 421 42.13 -8.51 5.99
CA VAL A 421 41.61 -8.03 4.71
C VAL A 421 41.15 -9.23 3.90
N PHE A 422 39.87 -9.23 3.54
CA PHE A 422 39.28 -10.17 2.60
C PHE A 422 39.35 -9.56 1.20
N HIS A 423 39.71 -10.37 0.22
CA HIS A 423 39.76 -10.02 -1.19
C HIS A 423 38.78 -10.94 -1.94
N GLY A 424 37.77 -10.36 -2.57
CA GLY A 424 36.75 -11.08 -3.35
C GLY A 424 36.84 -10.77 -4.83
N ASP A 425 37.04 -11.81 -5.64
CA ASP A 425 36.83 -11.76 -7.09
C ASP A 425 35.38 -12.16 -7.40
N LEU A 426 34.57 -11.18 -7.78
CA LEU A 426 33.14 -11.40 -8.04
C LEU A 426 32.89 -12.12 -9.36
N ALA A 427 33.86 -12.17 -10.27
CA ALA A 427 33.73 -12.88 -11.53
C ALA A 427 33.90 -14.40 -11.33
N THR A 428 34.81 -14.80 -10.44
CA THR A 428 35.05 -16.23 -10.14
C THR A 428 34.32 -16.71 -8.89
N GLY A 429 33.94 -15.80 -8.00
CA GLY A 429 33.42 -16.12 -6.67
C GLY A 429 34.50 -16.48 -5.66
N ASP A 430 35.78 -16.32 -6.01
CA ASP A 430 36.90 -16.65 -5.12
C ASP A 430 37.09 -15.58 -4.05
N TRP A 431 37.32 -16.03 -2.82
CA TRP A 431 37.67 -15.17 -1.69
C TRP A 431 38.97 -15.63 -1.06
N THR A 432 39.84 -14.67 -0.72
CA THR A 432 41.02 -14.91 0.10
C THR A 432 41.03 -13.94 1.28
N ALA A 433 41.67 -14.32 2.39
CA ALA A 433 41.87 -13.41 3.52
C ALA A 433 43.33 -13.39 3.93
N ARG A 434 43.78 -12.22 4.39
CA ARG A 434 45.13 -11.99 4.89
C ARG A 434 45.06 -11.29 6.24
N ASP A 435 45.76 -11.84 7.24
CA ASP A 435 46.07 -11.13 8.48
C ASP A 435 47.19 -10.11 8.21
N LEU A 436 46.96 -8.86 8.59
CA LEU A 436 47.92 -7.76 8.47
C LEU A 436 48.64 -7.43 9.78
N THR A 437 48.34 -8.19 10.84
CA THR A 437 48.91 -8.08 12.19
C THR A 437 49.92 -9.20 12.41
#